data_AF-A0A847E8W4-F1
#
_entry.id   AF-A0A847E8W4-F1
#
_cell.length_a   1.000
_cell.length_b   1.000
_cell.length_c   1.000
_cell.angle_alpha   90.00
_cell.angle_beta   90.00
_cell.angle_gamma   90.00
#
_symmetry.space_group_name_H-M   'P 1'
#
loop_
_entity.id
_entity.type
_entity.pdbx_description
1 polymer ?
#
loop_
_entity_poly.entity_id
_entity_poly.type
_entity_poly.pdbx_seq_one_letter_code
_entity_poly.pdbx_strand_id
1 'polypeptide(L)'
;MDPKNIDFAAMPQTAINVVTNPSGFFQGMPKTGGFLEPLVFAVIMGVIVGIIQAILSFIGLGAAGYGGGMSGFGMILFMPIAAAIGSFIGAAILFVIWKLMGSQENYETAYRCGAYLMALSPITTILSAVPYAGGLISMAIFTFYIVTASIHVHNLPSQKAWLVFGIIGLVLAFGGLYSEYKARNIASSLEKWRQMGEEYRQSAEDMAASTDEMRRQAREMADQLRQQAQRAQRQAE
;
A
#
# COMPACT_ATOMS: atom_id res chain seq x y z
N MET A 1 7.31 -11.59 32.62
CA MET A 1 5.87 -11.85 32.42
C MET A 1 5.72 -13.28 31.94
N ASP A 2 4.92 -14.09 32.62
CA ASP A 2 4.50 -15.39 32.11
C ASP A 2 3.60 -15.17 30.88
N PRO A 3 3.85 -15.81 29.72
CA PRO A 3 3.01 -15.68 28.53
C PRO A 3 1.54 -16.13 28.74
N LYS A 4 1.22 -16.72 29.89
CA LYS A 4 -0.13 -17.17 30.29
C LYS A 4 -1.13 -16.07 30.66
N ASN A 5 -0.73 -14.79 30.73
CA ASN A 5 -1.60 -13.69 31.20
C ASN A 5 -1.97 -12.65 30.12
N ILE A 6 -1.82 -12.96 28.83
CA ILE A 6 -2.31 -12.04 27.79
C ILE A 6 -3.83 -12.12 27.72
N ASP A 7 -4.51 -11.02 28.05
CA ASP A 7 -5.96 -10.91 27.94
C ASP A 7 -6.36 -10.49 26.51
N PHE A 8 -6.52 -11.49 25.65
CA PHE A 8 -7.01 -11.28 24.28
C PHE A 8 -8.43 -10.72 24.25
N ALA A 9 -9.25 -11.00 25.26
CA ALA A 9 -10.64 -10.54 25.32
C ALA A 9 -10.73 -9.04 25.60
N ALA A 10 -9.73 -8.44 26.24
CA ALA A 10 -9.66 -7.01 26.49
C ALA A 10 -9.26 -6.18 25.25
N MET A 11 -8.63 -6.78 24.24
CA MET A 11 -8.05 -6.03 23.10
C MET A 11 -9.06 -5.26 22.25
N PRO A 12 -10.27 -5.76 21.96
CA PRO A 12 -11.31 -4.96 21.30
C PRO A 12 -11.68 -3.72 22.13
N GLN A 13 -11.78 -3.86 23.46
CA GLN A 13 -12.09 -2.74 24.33
C GLN A 13 -10.94 -1.73 24.38
N THR A 14 -9.68 -2.19 24.38
CA THR A 14 -8.52 -1.32 24.23
C THR A 14 -8.59 -0.51 22.93
N ALA A 15 -8.93 -1.13 21.81
CA ALA A 15 -9.08 -0.43 20.52
C ALA A 15 -10.20 0.62 20.57
N ILE A 16 -11.36 0.27 21.13
CA ILE A 16 -12.48 1.21 21.34
C ILE A 16 -12.06 2.38 22.21
N ASN A 17 -11.35 2.12 23.31
CA ASN A 17 -10.90 3.16 24.23
C ASN A 17 -9.88 4.10 23.57
N VAL A 18 -8.94 3.56 22.78
CA VAL A 18 -8.02 4.40 21.98
C VAL A 18 -8.82 5.32 21.08
N VAL A 19 -9.77 4.77 20.32
CA VAL A 19 -10.53 5.52 19.29
C VAL A 19 -11.52 6.53 19.89
N THR A 20 -12.20 6.19 20.98
CA THR A 20 -13.29 7.00 21.53
C THR A 20 -12.85 7.92 22.67
N ASN A 21 -11.76 7.58 23.38
CA ASN A 21 -11.21 8.37 24.48
C ASN A 21 -9.67 8.37 24.46
N PRO A 22 -9.03 8.91 23.40
CA PRO A 22 -7.58 8.84 23.24
C PRO A 22 -6.83 9.54 24.38
N SER A 23 -7.31 10.70 24.84
CA SER A 23 -6.66 11.41 25.96
C SER A 23 -6.68 10.58 27.24
N GLY A 24 -7.85 10.03 27.62
CA GLY A 24 -7.95 9.18 28.81
C GLY A 24 -7.12 7.90 28.69
N PHE A 25 -7.13 7.27 27.52
CA PHE A 25 -6.31 6.09 27.24
C PHE A 25 -4.81 6.39 27.39
N PHE A 26 -4.30 7.42 26.71
CA PHE A 26 -2.89 7.77 26.74
C PHE A 26 -2.42 8.29 28.11
N GLN A 27 -3.28 8.97 28.87
CA GLN A 27 -2.95 9.33 30.26
C GLN A 27 -2.84 8.11 31.17
N GLY A 28 -3.72 7.12 30.99
CA GLY A 28 -3.85 5.95 31.88
C GLY A 28 -3.01 4.73 31.49
N MET A 29 -2.43 4.70 30.30
CA MET A 29 -1.71 3.51 29.83
C MET A 29 -0.42 3.23 30.63
N PRO A 30 -0.11 1.96 30.94
CA PRO A 30 1.15 1.61 31.56
C PRO A 30 2.34 1.95 30.64
N LYS A 31 3.35 2.62 31.20
CA LYS A 31 4.60 2.98 30.52
C LYS A 31 5.64 1.86 30.53
N THR A 32 5.47 0.89 31.42
CA THR A 32 6.35 -0.28 31.56
C THR A 32 5.52 -1.57 31.63
N GLY A 33 6.17 -2.72 31.42
CA GLY A 33 5.53 -4.04 31.37
C GLY A 33 6.03 -4.93 30.22
N GLY A 34 7.06 -4.52 29.49
CA GLY A 34 7.59 -5.21 28.33
C GLY A 34 6.81 -4.94 27.04
N PHE A 35 7.28 -5.57 25.96
CA PHE A 35 6.81 -5.33 24.59
C PHE A 35 5.74 -6.33 24.11
N LEU A 36 5.50 -7.41 24.85
CA LEU A 36 4.70 -8.54 24.36
C LEU A 36 3.23 -8.18 24.16
N GLU A 37 2.59 -7.56 25.16
CA GLU A 37 1.19 -7.14 25.07
C GLU A 37 0.93 -6.13 23.94
N PRO A 38 1.67 -4.99 23.84
CA PRO A 38 1.51 -4.06 22.72
C PRO A 38 1.85 -4.70 21.36
N LEU A 39 2.83 -5.62 21.29
CA LEU A 39 3.13 -6.36 20.06
C LEU A 39 1.96 -7.23 19.62
N VAL A 40 1.36 -7.99 20.53
CA VAL A 40 0.20 -8.84 20.20
C VAL A 40 -0.98 -7.98 19.75
N PHE A 41 -1.21 -6.83 20.39
CA PHE A 41 -2.21 -5.87 19.95
C PHE A 41 -1.96 -5.38 18.52
N ALA A 42 -0.73 -4.97 18.20
CA ALA A 42 -0.31 -4.55 16.87
C ALA A 42 -0.52 -5.65 15.81
N VAL A 43 -0.15 -6.89 16.15
CA VAL A 43 -0.32 -8.07 15.29
C VAL A 43 -1.80 -8.32 14.99
N ILE A 44 -2.68 -8.25 15.99
CA ILE A 44 -4.13 -8.43 15.80
C ILE A 44 -4.72 -7.33 14.93
N MET A 45 -4.32 -6.08 15.13
CA MET A 45 -4.70 -4.99 14.22
C MET A 45 -4.19 -5.25 12.80
N GLY A 46 -2.98 -5.79 12.65
CA GLY A 46 -2.44 -6.24 11.37
C GLY A 46 -3.31 -7.31 10.70
N VAL A 47 -3.77 -8.32 11.43
CA VAL A 47 -4.70 -9.35 10.91
C VAL A 47 -5.99 -8.70 10.42
N ILE A 48 -6.61 -7.83 11.24
CA ILE A 48 -7.85 -7.13 10.89
C ILE A 48 -7.67 -6.29 9.62
N VAL A 49 -6.57 -5.54 9.52
CA VAL A 49 -6.24 -4.76 8.33
C VAL A 49 -6.06 -5.67 7.11
N GLY A 50 -5.37 -6.80 7.25
CA GLY A 50 -5.20 -7.78 6.18
C GLY A 50 -6.54 -8.29 5.65
N ILE A 51 -7.50 -8.58 6.54
CA ILE A 51 -8.86 -8.99 6.17
C ILE A 51 -9.60 -7.86 5.44
N ILE A 52 -9.58 -6.64 5.98
CA ILE A 52 -10.23 -5.48 5.35
C ILE A 52 -9.67 -5.24 3.95
N GLN A 53 -8.34 -5.29 3.79
CA GLN A 53 -7.71 -5.11 2.48
C GLN A 53 -8.07 -6.23 1.49
N ALA A 54 -8.16 -7.47 1.96
CA ALA A 54 -8.60 -8.58 1.12
C ALA A 54 -10.05 -8.36 0.61
N ILE A 55 -10.95 -7.90 1.48
CA ILE A 55 -12.34 -7.57 1.12
C ILE A 55 -12.38 -6.39 0.14
N LEU A 56 -11.67 -5.30 0.42
CA LEU A 56 -11.62 -4.13 -0.47
C LEU A 56 -11.06 -4.50 -1.85
N SER A 57 -10.03 -5.34 -1.89
CA SER A 57 -9.45 -5.85 -3.15
C SER A 57 -10.45 -6.68 -3.94
N PHE A 58 -11.23 -7.54 -3.26
CA PHE A 58 -12.24 -8.38 -3.88
C PHE A 58 -13.33 -7.57 -4.59
N ILE A 59 -13.70 -6.40 -4.06
CA ILE A 59 -14.71 -5.50 -4.66
C ILE A 59 -14.12 -4.41 -5.56
N GLY A 60 -12.83 -4.49 -5.91
CA GLY A 60 -12.16 -3.53 -6.80
C GLY A 60 -11.80 -2.18 -6.16
N LEU A 61 -11.88 -2.06 -4.84
CA LEU A 61 -11.51 -0.87 -4.06
C LEU A 61 -10.16 -1.01 -3.34
N GLY A 62 -9.38 -2.04 -3.67
CA GLY A 62 -8.06 -2.28 -3.06
C GLY A 62 -7.10 -1.12 -3.32
N ALA A 63 -6.31 -0.75 -2.31
CA ALA A 63 -5.33 0.32 -2.44
C ALA A 63 -4.30 -0.01 -3.53
N ALA A 64 -4.13 0.89 -4.49
CA ALA A 64 -3.23 0.77 -5.66
C ALA A 64 -1.72 0.80 -5.31
N GLY A 65 -1.34 0.55 -4.06
CA GLY A 65 0.05 0.63 -3.56
C GLY A 65 0.78 -0.71 -3.49
N TYR A 66 0.06 -1.84 -3.48
CA TYR A 66 0.67 -3.18 -3.47
C TYR A 66 0.68 -3.73 -4.89
N GLY A 67 1.75 -3.43 -5.64
CA GLY A 67 1.87 -3.83 -7.04
C GLY A 67 1.73 -5.34 -7.28
N GLY A 68 1.08 -5.68 -8.40
CA GLY A 68 1.40 -6.82 -9.27
C GLY A 68 1.30 -8.27 -8.79
N GLY A 69 1.04 -8.56 -7.51
CA GLY A 69 0.92 -9.96 -7.06
C GLY A 69 0.57 -10.18 -5.59
N MET A 70 0.57 -9.13 -4.77
CA MET A 70 0.19 -9.21 -3.34
C MET A 70 -1.28 -8.88 -3.08
N SER A 71 -2.08 -8.67 -4.14
CA SER A 71 -3.50 -8.32 -4.04
C SER A 71 -4.34 -9.55 -3.64
N GLY A 72 -5.20 -9.38 -2.63
CA GLY A 72 -6.13 -10.41 -2.16
C GLY A 72 -5.75 -11.04 -0.82
N PHE A 73 -6.05 -12.33 -0.64
CA PHE A 73 -5.94 -13.03 0.65
C PHE A 73 -4.52 -13.14 1.21
N GLY A 74 -3.47 -12.95 0.38
CA GLY A 74 -2.08 -12.91 0.83
C GLY A 74 -1.80 -11.80 1.86
N MET A 75 -2.57 -10.72 1.83
CA MET A 75 -2.47 -9.62 2.80
C MET A 75 -2.84 -10.04 4.23
N ILE A 76 -3.66 -11.08 4.41
CA ILE A 76 -4.03 -11.60 5.73
C ILE A 76 -2.81 -12.20 6.44
N LEU A 77 -1.90 -12.84 5.68
CA LEU A 77 -0.68 -13.43 6.22
C LEU A 77 0.45 -12.40 6.33
N PHE A 78 0.52 -11.46 5.39
CA PHE A 78 1.59 -10.47 5.35
C PHE A 78 1.41 -9.35 6.39
N MET A 79 0.21 -8.79 6.54
CA MET A 79 -0.02 -7.62 7.39
C MET A 79 0.32 -7.84 8.88
N PRO A 80 0.10 -9.00 9.50
CA PRO A 80 0.53 -9.25 10.88
C PRO A 80 2.05 -9.22 11.05
N ILE A 81 2.80 -9.74 10.08
CA ILE A 81 4.28 -9.74 10.09
C ILE A 81 4.77 -8.31 9.87
N ALA A 82 4.20 -7.60 8.90
CA ALA A 82 4.49 -6.20 8.64
C ALA A 82 4.17 -5.31 9.84
N ALA A 83 3.06 -5.58 10.55
CA ALA A 83 2.68 -4.89 11.78
C ALA A 83 3.68 -5.16 12.91
N ALA A 84 4.08 -6.42 13.11
CA ALA A 84 5.06 -6.80 14.11
C ALA A 84 6.38 -6.04 13.91
N ILE A 85 6.98 -6.15 12.72
CA ILE A 85 8.27 -5.52 12.40
C ILE A 85 8.13 -3.99 12.33
N GLY A 86 7.12 -3.52 11.60
CA GLY A 86 6.85 -2.11 11.37
C GLY A 86 6.55 -1.35 12.65
N SER A 87 5.90 -1.97 13.65
CA SER A 87 5.65 -1.34 14.95
C SER A 87 6.95 -0.98 15.67
N PHE A 88 7.97 -1.85 15.65
CA PHE A 88 9.27 -1.57 16.29
C PHE A 88 10.03 -0.47 15.55
N ILE A 89 10.03 -0.50 14.21
CA ILE A 89 10.70 0.51 13.38
C ILE A 89 10.00 1.87 13.56
N GLY A 90 8.68 1.90 13.44
CA GLY A 90 7.87 3.11 13.63
C GLY A 90 8.06 3.70 15.02
N ALA A 91 8.05 2.86 16.05
CA ALA A 91 8.35 3.27 17.42
C ALA A 91 9.76 3.85 17.58
N ALA A 92 10.77 3.33 16.86
CA ALA A 92 12.14 3.86 16.93
C ALA A 92 12.21 5.27 16.33
N ILE A 93 11.54 5.50 15.21
CA ILE A 93 11.43 6.83 14.60
C ILE A 93 10.72 7.79 15.56
N LEU A 94 9.55 7.39 16.10
CA LEU A 94 8.80 8.21 17.05
C LEU A 94 9.58 8.49 18.33
N PHE A 95 10.29 7.49 18.86
CA PHE A 95 11.15 7.63 20.02
C PHE A 95 12.22 8.69 19.80
N VAL A 96 12.92 8.67 18.66
CA VAL A 96 13.92 9.68 18.31
C VAL A 96 13.27 11.07 18.22
N ILE A 97 12.13 11.20 17.55
CA ILE A 97 11.40 12.47 17.44
C ILE A 97 11.03 13.00 18.84
N TRP A 98 10.44 12.16 19.69
CA TRP A 98 10.07 12.56 21.05
C TRP A 98 11.27 12.90 21.91
N LYS A 99 12.41 12.20 21.76
CA LYS A 99 13.66 12.55 22.43
C LYS A 99 14.18 13.92 22.00
N LEU A 100 14.18 14.22 20.70
CA LEU A 100 14.54 15.54 20.18
C LEU A 100 13.59 16.64 20.66
N MET A 101 12.32 16.29 20.89
CA MET A 101 11.33 17.19 21.48
C MET A 101 11.49 17.37 23.02
N GLY A 102 12.36 16.61 23.66
CA GLY A 102 12.67 16.72 25.10
C GLY A 102 11.94 15.73 26.00
N SER A 103 11.34 14.67 25.44
CA SER A 103 10.69 13.64 26.25
C SER A 103 11.68 12.87 27.12
N GLN A 104 11.29 12.63 28.37
CA GLN A 104 12.08 11.83 29.32
C GLN A 104 11.75 10.34 29.26
N GLU A 105 10.71 9.96 28.51
CA GLU A 105 10.27 8.57 28.36
C GLU A 105 11.30 7.69 27.65
N ASN A 106 11.23 6.38 27.91
CA ASN A 106 12.09 5.37 27.30
C ASN A 106 11.50 4.83 25.99
N TYR A 107 12.25 3.94 25.32
CA TYR A 107 11.79 3.32 24.08
C TYR A 107 10.55 2.45 24.27
N GLU A 108 10.40 1.79 25.43
CA GLU A 108 9.24 0.95 25.72
C GLU A 108 7.94 1.77 25.74
N THR A 109 7.96 2.93 26.41
CA THR A 109 6.83 3.87 26.41
C THR A 109 6.47 4.27 24.97
N ALA A 110 7.48 4.66 24.17
CA ALA A 110 7.27 5.05 22.78
C ALA A 110 6.71 3.91 21.92
N TYR A 111 7.19 2.68 22.13
CA TYR A 111 6.69 1.49 21.46
C TYR A 111 5.23 1.21 21.81
N ARG A 112 4.88 1.27 23.09
CA ARG A 112 3.50 1.10 23.55
C ARG A 112 2.58 2.12 22.89
N CYS A 113 2.98 3.39 22.82
CA CYS A 113 2.21 4.41 22.08
C CYS A 113 2.02 4.05 20.60
N GLY A 114 3.11 3.74 19.89
CA GLY A 114 3.08 3.38 18.48
C GLY A 114 2.22 2.15 18.19
N ALA A 115 2.31 1.12 19.03
CA ALA A 115 1.54 -0.11 18.92
C ALA A 115 0.04 0.12 19.15
N TYR A 116 -0.34 0.86 20.21
CA TYR A 116 -1.76 1.14 20.46
C TYR A 116 -2.38 2.08 19.42
N LEU A 117 -1.59 2.94 18.78
CA LEU A 117 -2.05 3.72 17.62
C LEU A 117 -2.45 2.84 16.42
N MET A 118 -2.04 1.57 16.36
CA MET A 118 -2.53 0.64 15.36
C MET A 118 -4.04 0.36 15.47
N ALA A 119 -4.69 0.73 16.58
CA ALA A 119 -6.15 0.74 16.69
C ALA A 119 -6.84 1.58 15.60
N LEU A 120 -6.13 2.58 15.04
CA LEU A 120 -6.62 3.43 13.97
C LEU A 120 -6.55 2.76 12.59
N SER A 121 -5.68 1.76 12.45
CA SER A 121 -5.36 1.17 11.15
C SER A 121 -6.56 0.55 10.42
N PRO A 122 -7.54 -0.10 11.07
CA PRO A 122 -8.77 -0.54 10.39
C PRO A 122 -9.56 0.63 9.79
N ILE A 123 -9.70 1.73 10.53
CA ILE A 123 -10.44 2.93 10.10
C ILE A 123 -9.73 3.57 8.91
N THR A 124 -8.42 3.81 9.02
CA THR A 124 -7.65 4.43 7.94
C THR A 124 -7.56 3.55 6.70
N THR A 125 -7.58 2.23 6.87
CA THR A 125 -7.64 1.27 5.74
C THR A 125 -8.95 1.41 4.97
N ILE A 126 -10.08 1.53 5.66
CA ILE A 126 -11.38 1.76 5.00
C ILE A 126 -11.38 3.12 4.29
N LEU A 127 -10.89 4.17 4.95
CA LEU A 127 -10.81 5.51 4.35
C LEU A 127 -9.94 5.52 3.09
N SER A 128 -8.90 4.69 3.02
CA SER A 128 -8.01 4.60 1.85
C SER A 128 -8.72 4.18 0.54
N ALA A 129 -9.93 3.61 0.63
CA ALA A 129 -10.75 3.33 -0.54
C ALA A 129 -11.23 4.60 -1.26
N VAL A 130 -11.24 5.76 -0.58
CA VAL A 130 -11.61 7.05 -1.17
C VAL A 130 -10.35 7.72 -1.73
N PRO A 131 -10.21 7.88 -3.06
CA PRO A 131 -9.03 8.48 -3.67
C PRO A 131 -8.74 9.88 -3.15
N TYR A 132 -7.47 10.18 -2.88
CA TYR A 132 -6.98 11.49 -2.41
C TYR A 132 -7.48 11.89 -1.01
N ALA A 133 -8.80 12.03 -0.83
CA ALA A 133 -9.42 12.42 0.42
C ALA A 133 -9.15 11.41 1.53
N GLY A 134 -9.15 10.11 1.22
CA GLY A 134 -8.86 9.04 2.17
C GLY A 134 -7.50 9.18 2.84
N GLY A 135 -6.46 9.47 2.05
CA GLY A 135 -5.11 9.69 2.54
C GLY A 135 -4.99 10.95 3.41
N LEU A 136 -5.59 12.06 2.98
CA LEU A 136 -5.58 13.33 3.72
C LEU A 136 -6.30 13.20 5.07
N ILE A 137 -7.50 12.59 5.09
CA ILE A 137 -8.26 12.36 6.31
C ILE A 137 -7.49 11.42 7.24
N SER A 138 -6.90 10.35 6.71
CA SER A 138 -6.09 9.41 7.50
C SER A 138 -4.88 10.10 8.15
N MET A 139 -4.21 11.02 7.42
CA MET A 139 -3.12 11.82 7.96
C MET A 139 -3.57 12.80 9.04
N ALA A 140 -4.73 13.45 8.85
CA ALA A 140 -5.29 14.33 9.87
C ALA A 140 -5.62 13.57 11.16
N ILE A 141 -6.25 12.39 11.05
CA ILE A 141 -6.51 11.49 12.18
C ILE A 141 -5.20 11.10 12.85
N PHE A 142 -4.24 10.55 12.10
CA PHE A 142 -2.96 10.12 12.67
C PHE A 142 -2.24 11.27 13.40
N THR A 143 -2.21 12.45 12.80
CA THR A 143 -1.59 13.66 13.39
C THR A 143 -2.26 14.05 14.71
N PHE A 144 -3.60 14.05 14.77
CA PHE A 144 -4.32 14.32 16.01
C PHE A 144 -3.92 13.34 17.12
N TYR A 145 -3.94 12.04 16.83
CA TYR A 145 -3.66 11.01 17.83
C TYR A 145 -2.21 10.97 18.30
N ILE A 146 -1.25 11.17 17.41
CA ILE A 146 0.17 11.22 17.81
C ILE A 146 0.46 12.48 18.64
N VAL A 147 -0.22 13.60 18.37
CA VAL A 147 -0.17 14.79 19.22
C VAL A 147 -0.77 14.50 20.60
N THR A 148 -1.92 13.82 20.66
CA THR A 148 -2.54 13.42 21.94
C THR A 148 -1.60 12.53 22.76
N ALA A 149 -0.93 11.55 22.15
CA ALA A 149 0.07 10.71 22.82
C ALA A 149 1.28 11.54 23.29
N SER A 150 1.74 12.48 22.46
CA SER A 150 2.86 13.38 22.78
C SER A 150 2.58 14.23 24.02
N ILE A 151 1.36 14.75 24.14
CA ILE A 151 0.96 15.59 25.28
C ILE A 151 0.81 14.73 26.53
N HIS A 152 0.05 13.63 26.45
CA HIS A 152 -0.38 12.89 27.63
C HIS A 152 0.61 11.86 28.14
N VAL A 153 1.39 11.24 27.25
CA VAL A 153 2.38 10.22 27.65
C VAL A 153 3.75 10.86 27.84
N HIS A 154 4.17 11.65 26.87
CA HIS A 154 5.51 12.24 26.80
C HIS A 154 5.60 13.60 27.50
N ASN A 155 4.50 14.11 28.05
CA ASN A 155 4.40 15.38 28.78
C ASN A 155 4.98 16.58 27.98
N LEU A 156 4.74 16.58 26.67
CA LEU A 156 5.23 17.63 25.77
C LEU A 156 4.21 18.77 25.70
N PRO A 157 4.66 20.04 25.62
CA PRO A 157 3.77 21.17 25.42
C PRO A 157 2.93 21.02 24.15
N SER A 158 1.62 21.29 24.24
CA SER A 158 0.67 21.14 23.13
C SER A 158 1.11 21.89 21.86
N GLN A 159 1.54 23.15 21.99
CA GLN A 159 2.03 23.94 20.87
C GLN A 159 3.23 23.28 20.16
N LYS A 160 4.17 22.71 20.93
CA LYS A 160 5.34 22.03 20.39
C LYS A 160 4.96 20.73 19.68
N ALA A 161 4.03 19.97 20.25
CA ALA A 161 3.54 18.73 19.65
C ALA A 161 2.81 18.99 18.32
N TRP A 162 1.88 19.95 18.29
CA TRP A 162 1.18 20.35 17.07
C TRP A 162 2.11 20.92 16.01
N LEU A 163 3.11 21.73 16.39
CA LEU A 163 4.07 22.28 15.44
C LEU A 163 4.87 21.16 14.75
N VAL A 164 5.49 20.27 15.53
CA VAL A 164 6.37 19.23 14.99
C VAL A 164 5.58 18.19 14.20
N PHE A 165 4.55 17.58 14.80
CA PHE A 165 3.77 16.55 14.13
C PHE A 165 2.83 17.12 13.06
N GLY A 166 2.41 18.38 13.17
CA GLY A 166 1.67 19.06 12.12
C GLY A 166 2.51 19.29 10.86
N ILE A 167 3.77 19.73 11.01
CA ILE A 167 4.69 19.87 9.87
C ILE A 167 4.99 18.50 9.25
N ILE A 168 5.32 17.49 10.07
CA ILE A 168 5.57 16.12 9.59
C ILE A 168 4.33 15.58 8.86
N GLY A 169 3.16 15.68 9.49
CA GLY A 169 1.89 15.23 8.93
C GLY A 169 1.55 15.92 7.60
N LEU A 170 1.79 17.23 7.50
CA LEU A 170 1.59 18.00 6.27
C LEU A 170 2.54 17.53 5.15
N VAL A 171 3.83 17.36 5.45
CA VAL A 171 4.82 16.88 4.47
C VAL A 171 4.46 15.47 3.98
N LEU A 172 4.11 14.56 4.89
CA LEU A 172 3.70 13.20 4.54
C LEU A 172 2.38 13.18 3.76
N ALA A 173 1.42 14.04 4.11
CA ALA A 173 0.15 14.16 3.39
C ALA A 173 0.35 14.62 1.94
N PHE A 174 1.15 15.66 1.70
CA PHE A 174 1.46 16.11 0.34
C PHE A 174 2.28 15.09 -0.44
N GLY A 175 3.25 14.43 0.19
CA GLY A 175 4.02 13.36 -0.43
C GLY A 175 3.14 12.17 -0.83
N GLY A 176 2.23 11.75 0.06
CA GLY A 176 1.25 10.70 -0.21
C GLY A 176 0.29 11.06 -1.33
N LEU A 177 -0.24 12.29 -1.32
CA LEU A 177 -1.14 12.80 -2.36
C LEU A 177 -0.44 12.83 -3.73
N TYR A 178 0.80 13.31 -3.76
CA TYR A 178 1.62 13.34 -4.98
C TYR A 178 1.92 11.93 -5.49
N SER A 179 2.25 11.00 -4.59
CA SER A 179 2.49 9.59 -4.93
C SER A 179 1.24 8.92 -5.49
N GLU A 180 0.07 9.15 -4.88
CA GLU A 180 -1.20 8.60 -5.35
C GLU A 180 -1.57 9.18 -6.73
N TYR A 181 -1.43 10.50 -6.92
CA TYR A 181 -1.64 11.16 -8.20
C TYR A 181 -0.76 10.55 -9.30
N LYS A 182 0.54 10.36 -9.01
CA LYS A 182 1.46 9.71 -9.96
C LYS A 182 1.09 8.26 -10.22
N ALA A 183 0.78 7.46 -9.20
CA ALA A 183 0.41 6.06 -9.37
C ALA A 183 -0.80 5.90 -10.29
N ARG A 184 -1.83 6.75 -10.12
CA ARG A 184 -3.03 6.73 -10.96
C ARG A 184 -2.77 7.20 -12.39
N ASN A 185 -1.95 8.24 -12.58
CA ASN A 185 -1.59 8.72 -13.91
C ASN A 185 -0.66 7.74 -14.66
N ILE A 186 0.27 7.09 -13.95
CA ILE A 186 1.17 6.07 -14.54
C ILE A 186 0.42 4.80 -14.91
N ALA A 187 -0.54 4.36 -14.08
CA ALA A 187 -1.37 3.19 -14.41
C ALA A 187 -2.11 3.38 -15.74
N SER A 188 -2.76 4.55 -15.92
CA SER A 188 -3.45 4.86 -17.17
C SER A 188 -2.51 5.04 -18.38
N SER A 189 -1.26 5.45 -18.17
CA SER A 189 -0.28 5.53 -19.27
C SER A 189 0.27 4.16 -19.66
N LEU A 190 0.58 3.28 -18.71
CA LEU A 190 1.00 1.90 -18.94
C LEU A 190 -0.04 1.11 -19.73
N GLU A 191 -1.32 1.26 -19.39
CA GLU A 191 -2.42 0.60 -20.09
C GLU A 191 -2.51 1.06 -21.55
N LYS A 192 -2.38 2.36 -21.81
CA LYS A 192 -2.29 2.90 -23.17
C LYS A 192 -1.07 2.38 -23.94
N TRP A 193 0.10 2.34 -23.30
CA TRP A 193 1.31 1.80 -23.93
C TRP A 193 1.19 0.31 -24.27
N ARG A 194 0.52 -0.47 -23.41
CA ARG A 194 0.26 -1.88 -23.67
C ARG A 194 -0.70 -2.07 -24.85
N GLN A 195 -1.79 -1.31 -24.91
CA GLN A 195 -2.73 -1.32 -26.03
C GLN A 195 -2.03 -0.97 -27.36
N MET A 196 -1.24 0.11 -27.36
CA MET A 196 -0.44 0.49 -28.52
C MET A 196 0.52 -0.64 -28.93
N GLY A 197 1.18 -1.31 -27.99
CA GLY A 197 2.07 -2.44 -28.28
C GLY A 197 1.35 -3.64 -28.89
N GLU A 198 0.16 -3.98 -28.40
CA GLU A 198 -0.68 -5.06 -28.94
C GLU A 198 -1.18 -4.71 -30.35
N GLU A 199 -1.59 -3.46 -30.60
CA GLU A 199 -2.02 -2.98 -31.92
C GLU A 199 -0.87 -2.98 -32.94
N TYR A 200 0.32 -2.50 -32.55
CA TYR A 200 1.53 -2.58 -33.37
C TYR A 200 1.89 -4.03 -33.72
N ARG A 201 1.75 -4.95 -32.76
CA ARG A 201 2.03 -6.36 -32.99
C ARG A 201 1.06 -6.97 -33.99
N GLN A 202 -0.24 -6.72 -33.84
CA GLN A 202 -1.25 -7.18 -34.79
C GLN A 202 -0.99 -6.64 -36.19
N SER A 203 -0.72 -5.33 -36.30
CA SER A 203 -0.38 -4.71 -37.59
C SER A 203 0.86 -5.34 -38.24
N ALA A 204 1.88 -5.67 -37.46
CA ALA A 204 3.07 -6.35 -37.95
C ALA A 204 2.79 -7.80 -38.41
N GLU A 205 1.94 -8.53 -37.68
CA GLU A 205 1.50 -9.89 -38.05
C GLU A 205 0.68 -9.88 -39.35
N ASP A 206 -0.24 -8.93 -39.52
CA ASP A 206 -1.03 -8.76 -40.75
C ASP A 206 -0.16 -8.39 -41.96
N MET A 207 0.82 -7.50 -41.76
CA MET A 207 1.75 -7.11 -42.81
C MET A 207 2.65 -8.28 -43.23
N ALA A 208 3.11 -9.10 -42.28
CA ALA A 208 3.86 -10.32 -42.56
C ALA A 208 3.02 -11.32 -43.37
N ALA A 209 1.76 -11.55 -42.98
CA ALA A 209 0.84 -12.43 -43.73
C ALA A 209 0.62 -11.93 -45.16
N SER A 210 0.36 -10.63 -45.34
CA SER A 210 0.17 -10.01 -46.65
C SER A 210 1.41 -10.15 -47.55
N THR A 211 2.61 -9.94 -47.00
CA THR A 211 3.86 -10.08 -47.77
C THR A 211 4.15 -11.53 -48.16
N ASP A 212 3.82 -12.51 -47.31
CA ASP A 212 3.95 -13.92 -47.64
C ASP A 212 2.95 -14.38 -48.70
N GLU A 213 1.72 -13.89 -48.68
CA GLU A 213 0.73 -14.12 -49.75
C GLU A 213 1.23 -13.53 -51.09
N MET A 214 1.72 -12.30 -51.08
CA MET A 214 2.26 -11.66 -52.28
C MET A 214 3.45 -12.44 -52.84
N ARG A 215 4.33 -12.97 -51.98
CA ARG A 215 5.45 -13.84 -52.38
C ARG A 215 4.97 -15.15 -53.01
N ARG A 216 3.91 -15.76 -52.46
CA ARG A 216 3.32 -16.99 -53.02
C ARG A 216 2.73 -16.72 -54.40
N GLN A 217 1.92 -15.66 -54.54
CA GLN A 217 1.35 -15.26 -55.83
C GLN A 217 2.44 -14.95 -56.88
N ALA A 218 3.50 -14.26 -56.49
CA ALA A 218 4.62 -13.97 -57.39
C ALA A 218 5.35 -15.25 -57.86
N ARG A 219 5.51 -16.25 -56.98
CA ARG A 219 6.09 -17.56 -57.34
C ARG A 219 5.20 -18.32 -58.31
N GLU A 220 3.89 -18.39 -58.04
CA GLU A 220 2.92 -19.05 -58.91
C GLU A 220 2.89 -18.42 -60.31
N MET A 221 2.90 -17.08 -60.39
CA MET A 221 2.97 -16.36 -61.66
C MET A 221 4.26 -16.67 -62.43
N ALA A 222 5.42 -16.69 -61.73
CA ALA A 222 6.70 -17.02 -62.35
C ALA A 222 6.73 -18.46 -62.91
N ASP A 223 6.14 -19.41 -62.19
CA ASP A 223 6.05 -20.80 -62.64
C ASP A 223 5.08 -20.96 -63.82
N GLN A 224 3.95 -20.24 -63.83
CA GLN A 224 3.05 -20.18 -65.00
C GLN A 224 3.76 -19.64 -66.24
N LEU A 225 4.52 -18.54 -66.10
CA LEU A 225 5.29 -17.95 -67.20
C LEU A 225 6.36 -18.91 -67.74
N ARG A 226 7.06 -19.63 -66.85
CA ARG A 226 8.03 -20.67 -67.24
C ARG A 226 7.36 -21.80 -68.02
N GLN A 227 6.21 -22.28 -67.56
CA GLN A 227 5.46 -23.33 -68.24
C GLN A 227 4.95 -22.86 -69.62
N GLN A 228 4.47 -21.62 -69.73
CA GLN A 228 4.07 -21.04 -71.01
C GLN A 228 5.26 -20.94 -71.98
N ALA A 229 6.41 -20.45 -71.52
CA ALA A 229 7.62 -20.36 -72.33
C ALA A 229 8.09 -21.74 -72.83
N GLN A 230 8.08 -22.76 -71.95
CA GLN A 230 8.42 -24.13 -72.34
C GLN A 230 7.43 -24.76 -73.33
N ARG A 231 6.14 -24.42 -73.24
CA ARG A 231 5.13 -24.87 -74.21
C ARG A 231 5.32 -24.18 -75.56
N ALA A 232 5.62 -22.88 -75.57
CA ALA A 232 5.91 -22.14 -76.80
C ALA A 232 7.18 -22.67 -77.49
N GLN A 233 8.24 -22.99 -76.74
CA GLN A 233 9.45 -23.60 -77.29
C GLN A 233 9.16 -24.99 -77.90
N ARG A 234 8.38 -25.84 -77.22
CA ARG A 234 7.98 -27.16 -77.74
C ARG A 234 7.03 -27.13 -78.95
N GLN A 235 6.39 -26.00 -79.21
CA GLN A 235 5.55 -25.80 -80.41
C GLN A 235 6.35 -25.20 -81.58
N ALA A 236 7.58 -24.74 -81.35
CA ALA A 236 8.46 -24.14 -82.35
C ALA A 236 9.53 -25.10 -82.88
N GLU A 237 9.67 -26.29 -82.28
CA GLU A 237 10.42 -27.46 -82.79
C GLU A 237 9.49 -28.40 -83.57
#